data_AF-A0A0B7MNI7-F1
#
_entry.id   AF-A0A0B7MNI7-F1
#
_cell.length_a   1.000
_cell.length_b   1.000
_cell.length_c   1.000
_cell.angle_alpha   90.00
_cell.angle_beta   90.00
_cell.angle_gamma   90.00
#
_symmetry.space_group_name_H-M   'P 1'
#
loop_
_entity.id
_entity.type
_entity.pdbx_description
1 polymer ?
#
loop_
_entity_poly.entity_id
_entity_poly.type
_entity_poly.pdbx_seq_one_letter_code
_entity_poly.pdbx_strand_id
1 'polypeptide(L)'
;MIELIIEVNEYEGKNILKVAAYLHAKFEYIHPFADGNGRVGRTLTNYYLMIHDYPPLIVYDEDKILYYECLQQYDETEEINPLYNFFKYETEKTWEKTLLLASGIKQKRKGLSGHTTLR
;
A
#
# COMPACT_ATOMS: atom_id res chain seq x y z
N MET A 1 14.89 9.16 -7.13
CA MET A 1 14.59 9.17 -5.67
C MET A 1 14.49 10.58 -5.11
N ILE A 2 15.50 11.45 -5.30
CA ILE A 2 15.44 12.86 -4.87
C ILE A 2 14.25 13.58 -5.52
N GLU A 3 14.10 13.44 -6.84
CA GLU A 3 12.98 14.03 -7.60
C GLU A 3 11.61 13.58 -7.07
N LEU A 4 11.44 12.29 -6.79
CA LEU A 4 10.21 11.75 -6.20
C LEU A 4 9.86 12.42 -4.87
N ILE A 5 10.85 12.65 -4.00
CA ILE A 5 10.62 13.31 -2.71
C ILE A 5 10.21 14.77 -2.92
N ILE A 6 10.83 15.47 -3.87
CA ILE A 6 10.48 16.85 -4.22
C ILE A 6 9.03 16.90 -4.72
N GLU A 7 8.68 16.08 -5.71
CA GLU A 7 7.33 16.02 -6.30
C GLU A 7 6.25 15.75 -5.25
N VAL A 8 6.50 14.84 -4.31
CA VAL A 8 5.53 14.49 -3.25
C VAL A 8 5.41 15.61 -2.21
N ASN A 9 6.49 16.32 -1.89
CA ASN A 9 6.47 17.43 -0.94
C ASN A 9 5.89 18.72 -1.52
N GLU A 10 6.00 18.92 -2.83
CA GLU A 10 5.44 20.09 -3.54
C GLU A 10 3.94 19.93 -3.83
N TYR A 11 3.37 18.75 -3.62
CA TYR A 11 1.94 18.54 -3.82
C TYR A 11 1.09 19.25 -2.75
N GLU A 12 0.37 20.29 -3.17
CA GLU A 12 -0.55 21.05 -2.30
C GLU A 12 -2.02 20.58 -2.38
N GLY A 13 -2.29 19.51 -3.13
CA GLY A 13 -3.65 19.00 -3.30
C GLY A 13 -4.19 18.25 -2.07
N LYS A 14 -5.49 17.95 -2.10
CA LYS A 14 -6.18 17.30 -0.96
C LYS A 14 -6.26 15.78 -1.04
N ASN A 15 -5.86 15.17 -2.16
CA ASN A 15 -6.02 13.72 -2.35
C ASN A 15 -4.78 12.96 -1.83
N ILE A 16 -4.65 12.90 -0.50
CA ILE A 16 -3.54 12.25 0.20
C ILE A 16 -3.35 10.78 -0.24
N LEU A 17 -4.45 10.05 -0.41
CA LEU A 17 -4.41 8.65 -0.85
C LEU A 17 -3.84 8.49 -2.27
N LYS A 18 -4.16 9.41 -3.18
CA LYS A 18 -3.61 9.41 -4.54
C LYS A 18 -2.12 9.72 -4.56
N VAL A 19 -1.65 10.63 -3.69
CA VAL A 19 -0.22 10.90 -3.53
C VAL A 19 0.50 9.70 -2.93
N ALA A 20 -0.09 9.06 -1.91
CA ALA A 20 0.44 7.82 -1.33
C ALA A 20 0.56 6.69 -2.37
N ALA A 21 -0.43 6.56 -3.27
CA ALA A 21 -0.37 5.62 -4.40
C ALA A 21 0.76 5.99 -5.36
N TYR A 22 0.88 7.26 -5.75
CA TYR A 22 1.94 7.74 -6.64
C TYR A 22 3.34 7.52 -6.05
N LEU A 23 3.53 7.89 -4.78
CA LEU A 23 4.75 7.67 -4.03
C LEU A 23 5.15 6.18 -4.06
N HIS A 24 4.19 5.29 -3.83
CA HIS A 24 4.41 3.86 -3.85
C HIS A 24 4.81 3.35 -5.25
N ALA A 25 4.02 3.70 -6.27
CA ALA A 25 4.25 3.26 -7.64
C ALA A 25 5.63 3.70 -8.15
N LYS A 26 5.96 4.98 -7.98
CA LYS A 26 7.24 5.53 -8.45
C LYS A 26 8.42 5.01 -7.62
N PHE A 27 8.24 4.71 -6.32
CA PHE A 27 9.26 4.05 -5.52
C PHE A 27 9.55 2.61 -6.01
N GLU A 28 8.51 1.82 -6.26
CA GLU A 28 8.65 0.45 -6.78
C GLU A 28 9.26 0.43 -8.19
N TYR A 29 8.87 1.39 -9.04
CA TYR A 29 9.44 1.60 -10.39
C TYR A 29 10.94 1.93 -10.34
N ILE A 30 11.37 2.82 -9.44
CA ILE A 30 12.79 3.17 -9.28
C ILE A 30 13.60 1.98 -8.73
N HIS A 31 12.97 1.14 -7.91
CA HIS A 31 13.55 -0.07 -7.32
C HIS A 31 14.95 0.13 -6.69
N PRO A 32 15.11 1.05 -5.72
CA PRO A 32 16.42 1.54 -5.30
C PRO A 32 17.28 0.55 -4.50
N PHE A 33 16.71 -0.52 -3.97
CA PHE A 33 17.42 -1.50 -3.12
C PHE A 33 17.57 -2.87 -3.81
N ALA A 34 18.55 -3.65 -3.38
CA ALA A 34 18.78 -5.01 -3.91
C ALA A 34 17.69 -6.03 -3.51
N ASP A 35 17.08 -5.84 -2.34
CA ASP A 35 15.91 -6.60 -1.87
C ASP A 35 15.09 -5.71 -0.91
N GLY A 36 13.81 -6.05 -0.74
CA GLY A 36 12.94 -5.43 0.25
C GLY A 36 12.20 -4.19 -0.23
N ASN A 37 12.28 -3.83 -1.50
CA ASN A 37 11.55 -2.69 -2.09
C ASN A 37 10.06 -2.75 -1.70
N GLY A 38 9.36 -3.85 -2.01
CA GLY A 38 7.96 -3.99 -1.60
C GLY A 38 7.66 -3.77 -0.11
N ARG A 39 8.57 -4.19 0.79
CA ARG A 39 8.41 -3.94 2.24
C ARG A 39 8.57 -2.46 2.56
N VAL A 40 9.65 -1.85 2.06
CA VAL A 40 9.94 -0.43 2.27
C VAL A 40 8.87 0.45 1.61
N GLY A 41 8.45 0.14 0.39
CA GLY A 41 7.43 0.86 -0.34
C GLY A 41 6.11 0.89 0.41
N ARG A 42 5.63 -0.25 0.94
CA ARG A 42 4.41 -0.29 1.78
C ARG A 42 4.58 0.45 3.11
N THR A 43 5.73 0.33 3.75
CA THR A 43 6.03 1.07 4.98
C THR A 43 6.04 2.58 4.72
N LEU A 44 6.64 3.02 3.62
CA LEU A 44 6.70 4.42 3.22
C LEU A 44 5.31 4.98 2.88
N THR A 45 4.49 4.22 2.16
CA THR A 45 3.07 4.55 1.92
C THR A 45 2.33 4.79 3.23
N ASN A 46 2.43 3.87 4.18
CA ASN A 46 1.73 4.00 5.46
C ASN A 46 2.31 5.13 6.33
N TYR A 47 3.62 5.35 6.29
CA TYR A 47 4.23 6.51 6.94
C TYR A 47 3.64 7.82 6.38
N TYR A 48 3.61 7.97 5.05
CA TYR A 48 3.03 9.14 4.38
C TYR A 48 1.56 9.34 4.77
N LEU A 49 0.73 8.29 4.71
CA LEU A 49 -0.67 8.35 5.12
C LEU A 49 -0.81 8.84 6.58
N MET A 50 -0.03 8.28 7.50
CA MET A 50 -0.12 8.59 8.92
C MET A 50 0.32 10.01 9.27
N ILE A 51 1.37 10.56 8.64
CA ILE A 51 1.81 11.94 8.88
C ILE A 51 0.86 13.00 8.28
N HIS A 52 -0.08 12.57 7.44
CA HIS A 52 -1.13 13.39 6.84
C HIS A 52 -2.53 13.07 7.42
N ASP A 53 -2.59 12.54 8.64
CA ASP A 53 -3.83 12.19 9.36
C ASP A 53 -4.77 11.24 8.58
N TYR A 54 -4.19 10.42 7.71
CA TYR A 54 -4.91 9.44 6.89
C TYR A 54 -4.78 8.03 7.46
N PRO A 55 -5.84 7.21 7.38
CA PRO A 55 -5.80 5.81 7.80
C PRO A 55 -4.73 5.00 7.05
N PRO A 56 -3.81 4.27 7.73
CA PRO A 56 -2.96 3.28 7.07
C PRO A 56 -3.76 2.12 6.48
N LEU A 57 -3.19 1.46 5.47
CA LEU A 57 -3.77 0.32 4.78
C LEU A 57 -2.88 -0.92 4.88
N ILE A 58 -3.50 -2.09 4.74
CA ILE A 58 -2.82 -3.38 4.59
C ILE A 58 -3.14 -3.88 3.19
N VAL A 59 -2.10 -4.21 2.41
CA VAL A 59 -2.24 -4.99 1.18
C VAL A 59 -2.35 -6.47 1.57
N TYR A 60 -3.55 -7.04 1.48
CA TYR A 60 -3.79 -8.43 1.88
C TYR A 60 -3.23 -9.43 0.86
N ASP A 61 -2.82 -10.60 1.34
CA ASP A 61 -2.24 -11.66 0.49
C ASP A 61 -3.24 -12.18 -0.55
N GLU A 62 -4.54 -12.21 -0.20
CA GLU A 62 -5.61 -12.59 -1.13
C GLU A 62 -5.76 -11.63 -2.33
N ASP A 63 -5.33 -10.37 -2.22
CA ASP A 63 -5.45 -9.36 -3.28
C ASP A 63 -4.09 -9.07 -3.96
N LYS A 64 -3.06 -9.88 -3.65
CA LYS A 64 -1.69 -9.67 -4.13
C LYS A 64 -1.56 -9.71 -5.65
N ILE A 65 -2.39 -10.50 -6.33
CA ILE A 65 -2.41 -10.57 -7.80
C ILE A 65 -2.84 -9.21 -8.37
N LEU A 66 -3.96 -8.67 -7.89
CA LEU A 66 -4.48 -7.36 -8.32
C LEU A 66 -3.50 -6.23 -8.01
N TYR A 67 -2.83 -6.29 -6.85
CA TYR A 67 -1.77 -5.35 -6.50
C TYR A 67 -0.65 -5.32 -7.55
N TYR A 68 -0.14 -6.49 -7.96
CA TYR A 68 0.91 -6.56 -8.98
C TYR A 68 0.42 -6.14 -10.36
N GLU A 69 -0.81 -6.46 -10.74
CA GLU A 69 -1.42 -5.98 -11.98
C GLU A 69 -1.48 -4.45 -12.02
N CYS A 70 -1.85 -3.81 -10.90
CA CYS A 70 -1.87 -2.35 -10.78
C CYS A 70 -0.47 -1.73 -10.91
N LEU A 71 0.57 -2.36 -10.34
CA LEU A 71 1.95 -1.91 -10.47
C LEU A 71 2.45 -2.08 -11.91
N GLN A 72 2.22 -3.24 -12.53
CA GLN A 72 2.59 -3.48 -13.91
C GLN A 72 1.92 -2.47 -14.86
N GLN A 73 0.63 -2.18 -14.65
CA GLN A 73 -0.07 -1.19 -15.45
C GLN A 73 0.56 0.21 -15.31
N TYR A 74 0.96 0.59 -14.10
CA TYR A 74 1.69 1.85 -13.90
C TYR A 74 3.04 1.84 -14.62
N ASP A 75 3.80 0.75 -14.55
CA ASP A 75 5.08 0.61 -15.24
C ASP A 75 4.95 0.75 -16.77
N GLU A 76 3.83 0.29 -17.34
CA GLU A 76 3.57 0.32 -18.79
C GLU A 76 2.95 1.63 -19.28
N THR A 77 2.17 2.33 -18.45
CA THR A 77 1.29 3.42 -18.89
C THR A 77 1.45 4.72 -18.09
N GLU A 78 2.14 4.68 -16.96
CA GLU A 78 2.21 5.77 -15.96
C GLU A 78 0.84 6.21 -15.41
N GLU A 79 -0.23 5.45 -15.68
CA GLU A 79 -1.56 5.72 -15.17
C GLU A 79 -1.68 5.30 -13.71
N ILE A 80 -1.86 6.28 -12.81
CA ILE A 80 -1.91 6.03 -11.37
C ILE A 80 -3.29 5.58 -10.85
N ASN A 81 -4.35 5.81 -11.63
CA ASN A 81 -5.72 5.58 -11.18
C ASN A 81 -6.03 4.12 -10.77
N PRO A 82 -5.50 3.07 -11.44
CA PRO A 82 -5.67 1.68 -11.02
C PRO A 82 -5.14 1.44 -9.60
N LEU A 83 -3.89 1.80 -9.33
CA LEU A 83 -3.29 1.62 -8.00
C LEU A 83 -3.98 2.48 -6.93
N TYR A 84 -4.38 3.71 -7.28
CA TYR A 84 -5.19 4.54 -6.38
C TYR A 84 -6.52 3.88 -6.00
N ASN A 85 -7.24 3.31 -6.96
CA ASN A 85 -8.49 2.60 -6.70
C ASN A 85 -8.26 1.33 -5.88
N PHE A 86 -7.17 0.60 -6.16
CA PHE A 86 -6.74 -0.54 -5.35
C PHE A 86 -6.47 -0.14 -3.89
N PHE A 87 -5.70 0.93 -3.66
CA PHE A 87 -5.42 1.43 -2.31
C PHE A 87 -6.69 1.90 -1.60
N LYS A 88 -7.65 2.49 -2.32
CA LYS A 88 -8.96 2.82 -1.75
C LYS A 88 -9.68 1.57 -1.24
N TYR A 89 -9.74 0.52 -2.07
CA TYR A 89 -10.34 -0.76 -1.70
C TYR A 89 -9.62 -1.40 -0.48
N GLU A 90 -8.29 -1.47 -0.47
CA GLU A 90 -7.53 -2.02 0.66
C GLU A 90 -7.68 -1.21 1.94
N THR A 91 -7.83 0.12 1.82
CA THR A 91 -8.10 1.01 2.97
C THR A 91 -9.47 0.72 3.56
N GLU A 92 -10.53 0.68 2.74
CA GLU A 92 -11.89 0.35 3.17
C GLU A 92 -11.93 -1.03 3.85
N LYS A 93 -11.33 -2.04 3.22
CA LYS A 93 -11.21 -3.41 3.76
C LYS A 93 -10.45 -3.47 5.09
N THR A 94 -9.37 -2.70 5.23
CA THR A 94 -8.57 -2.64 6.47
C THR A 94 -9.39 -2.03 7.62
N TRP A 95 -10.11 -0.96 7.35
CA TRP A 95 -10.83 -0.21 8.37
C TRP A 95 -12.18 -0.82 8.73
N GLU A 96 -12.86 -1.49 7.80
CA GLU A 96 -14.03 -2.31 8.11
C GLU A 96 -13.67 -3.41 9.12
N LYS A 97 -12.60 -4.17 8.86
CA LYS A 97 -12.11 -5.20 9.80
C LYS A 97 -11.74 -4.60 11.16
N THR A 98 -11.09 -3.43 11.17
CA THR A 98 -10.68 -2.75 12.40
C THR A 98 -11.88 -2.27 13.22
N LEU A 99 -12.91 -1.70 12.59
CA LEU A 99 -14.13 -1.24 13.25
C LEU A 99 -14.95 -2.41 13.81
N LEU A 100 -15.02 -3.54 13.09
CA LEU A 100 -15.66 -4.76 13.59
C LEU A 100 -14.94 -5.31 14.82
N LEU A 101 -13.60 -5.28 14.83
CA LEU A 101 -12.83 -5.68 16.01
C LEU A 101 -13.06 -4.73 17.20
N ALA A 102 -13.11 -3.42 16.94
CA ALA A 102 -13.38 -2.41 17.96
C ALA A 102 -14.79 -2.53 18.56
N SER A 103 -15.77 -3.00 17.79
CA SER A 103 -17.14 -3.28 18.28
C SER A 103 -17.28 -4.63 19.00
N GLY A 104 -16.19 -5.36 19.21
CA GLY A 104 -16.16 -6.62 19.96
C GLY A 104 -16.42 -7.87 19.12
N ILE A 105 -16.57 -7.74 17.80
CA ILE A 105 -16.76 -8.88 16.89
C ILE A 105 -15.39 -9.51 16.60
N LYS A 106 -15.06 -10.59 17.31
CA LYS A 106 -13.79 -11.31 17.14
C LYS A 106 -13.79 -12.12 15.84
N GLN A 107 -12.88 -11.81 14.92
CA GLN A 107 -12.58 -12.67 13.77
C GLN A 107 -11.77 -13.91 14.21
N LYS A 108 -12.03 -15.06 13.57
CA LYS A 108 -11.22 -16.28 13.74
C LYS A 108 -9.78 -15.99 13.32
N ARG A 109 -8.85 -15.96 14.28
CA ARG A 109 -7.42 -15.88 14.00
C ARG A 109 -7.00 -17.17 13.28
N LYS A 110 -6.42 -17.08 12.07
CA LYS A 110 -5.63 -18.18 11.51
C LYS A 110 -4.44 -18.37 12.46
N GLY A 111 -4.40 -19.50 13.16
CA GLY A 111 -3.26 -19.85 14.02
C GLY A 111 -1.97 -19.98 13.20
N LEU A 112 -0.83 -19.99 13.88
CA LEU A 112 0.52 -20.17 13.32
C LEU A 112 0.76 -21.59 12.76
N SER A 113 -0.13 -22.13 11.91
CA SER A 113 -0.03 -23.50 11.38
C SER A 113 0.66 -23.60 10.02
N GLY A 114 1.47 -22.61 9.63
CA GLY A 114 2.03 -22.51 8.27
C GLY A 114 3.55 -22.65 8.13
N HIS A 115 4.32 -22.75 9.23
CA HIS A 115 5.77 -22.95 9.15
C HIS A 115 6.11 -24.45 9.24
N THR A 116 5.79 -25.19 8.17
CA THR A 116 6.44 -26.49 7.93
C THR A 116 7.68 -26.21 7.09
N THR A 117 8.83 -26.43 7.69
CA THR A 117 10.16 -26.45 7.10
C THR A 117 10.17 -27.16 5.75
N LEU A 118 10.56 -26.48 4.69
CA LEU A 118 11.16 -27.14 3.53
C LEU A 118 12.58 -26.60 3.39
N ARG A 119 13.49 -27.57 3.51
CA ARG A 119 14.92 -27.47 3.25
C ARG A 119 15.17 -27.16 1.78
#